data_AF-A0A7J6KJF7-F1
#
_entry.id   AF-A0A7J6KJF7-F1
#
_cell.length_a   1.000
_cell.length_b   1.000
_cell.length_c   1.000
_cell.angle_alpha   90.00
_cell.angle_beta   90.00
_cell.angle_gamma   90.00
#
_symmetry.space_group_name_H-M   'P 1'
#
loop_
_entity.id
_entity.type
_entity.pdbx_description
1 polymer ?
#
loop_
_entity_poly.entity_id
_entity_poly.type
_entity_poly.pdbx_seq_one_letter_code
_entity_poly.pdbx_strand_id
1 'polypeptide(L)'
;KSDSIEGLVYGITRARQAAKAWAEREGFSLAEAKEELWVGGGDLTRTLIGDRLPELRGKIKEEVKWLGLTMRSSPKGGICFRRQAERSLEEAGRALKRYTPLCRRQFGLSEAVLEGLWHRVIIPKACYGAELWGHQARYAWYTKKAESLRHAAGRLMWRALGSTPGILMARVMEWKRVDHAVVERLAKATLYKRGWRLEEKDTKWLSQYAGD
;
A
#
# COMPACT_ATOMS: atom_id res chain seq x y z
N LYS A 1 16.60 -28.19 7.40
CA LYS A 1 17.25 -28.38 6.07
C LYS A 1 16.63 -27.51 4.95
N SER A 2 15.49 -26.82 5.14
CA SER A 2 14.90 -25.91 4.15
C SER A 2 15.54 -24.51 4.11
N ASP A 3 16.11 -24.06 5.24
CA ASP A 3 16.56 -22.66 5.38
C ASP A 3 18.07 -22.49 5.12
N SER A 4 18.75 -23.54 4.64
CA SER A 4 20.14 -23.41 4.17
C SER A 4 20.15 -22.74 2.79
N ILE A 5 21.27 -22.07 2.46
CA ILE A 5 21.48 -21.47 1.13
C ILE A 5 21.29 -22.50 0.03
N GLU A 6 21.77 -23.73 0.23
CA GLU A 6 21.60 -24.83 -0.73
C GLU A 6 20.12 -25.21 -0.92
N GLY A 7 19.34 -25.25 0.16
CA GLY A 7 17.90 -25.50 0.10
C GLY A 7 17.15 -24.41 -0.67
N LEU A 8 17.51 -23.14 -0.44
CA LEU A 8 16.95 -21.99 -1.16
C LEU A 8 17.29 -22.04 -2.65
N VAL A 9 18.55 -22.28 -2.99
CA VAL A 9 19.01 -22.40 -4.39
C VAL A 9 18.27 -23.53 -5.11
N TYR A 10 18.16 -24.70 -4.46
CA TYR A 10 17.41 -25.83 -5.00
C TYR A 10 15.93 -25.47 -5.24
N GLY A 11 15.28 -24.84 -4.26
CA GLY A 11 13.89 -24.41 -4.34
C GLY A 11 13.65 -23.40 -5.48
N ILE A 12 14.53 -22.40 -5.61
CA ILE A 12 14.46 -21.40 -6.69
C ILE A 12 14.56 -22.08 -8.06
N THR A 13 15.54 -22.96 -8.25
CA THR A 13 15.74 -23.67 -9.51
C THR A 13 14.53 -24.53 -9.88
N ARG A 14 13.99 -25.29 -8.91
CA ARG A 14 12.79 -26.11 -9.10
C ARG A 14 11.56 -25.27 -9.45
N ALA A 15 11.32 -24.17 -8.73
CA ALA A 15 10.19 -23.29 -9.00
C ALA A 15 10.28 -22.66 -10.40
N ARG A 16 11.48 -22.24 -10.81
CA ARG A 16 11.74 -21.68 -12.13
C ARG A 16 11.50 -22.70 -13.26
N GLN A 17 11.98 -23.93 -13.08
CA GLN A 17 11.74 -25.02 -14.04
C GLN A 17 10.25 -25.35 -14.17
N ALA A 18 9.54 -25.45 -13.03
CA ALA A 18 8.11 -25.71 -13.02
C ALA A 18 7.31 -24.59 -13.70
N ALA A 19 7.66 -23.33 -13.44
CA ALA A 19 7.02 -22.17 -14.08
C ALA A 19 7.24 -22.16 -15.61
N LYS A 20 8.45 -22.48 -16.08
CA LYS A 20 8.75 -22.59 -17.51
C LYS A 20 7.97 -23.72 -18.17
N ALA A 21 8.00 -24.92 -17.60
CA ALA A 21 7.27 -26.08 -18.13
C ALA A 21 5.75 -25.83 -18.17
N TRP A 22 5.21 -25.19 -17.14
CA TRP A 22 3.81 -24.77 -17.13
C TRP A 22 3.52 -23.78 -18.25
N ALA A 23 4.33 -22.72 -18.39
CA ALA A 23 4.12 -21.70 -19.43
C ALA A 23 4.18 -22.32 -20.83
N GLU A 24 5.17 -23.17 -21.10
CA GLU A 24 5.31 -23.89 -22.38
C GLU A 24 4.09 -24.77 -22.68
N ARG A 25 3.60 -25.52 -21.69
CA ARG A 25 2.41 -26.37 -21.85
C ARG A 25 1.15 -25.56 -22.19
N GLU A 26 1.00 -24.38 -21.62
CA GLU A 26 -0.13 -23.48 -21.89
C GLU A 26 0.10 -22.58 -23.12
N GLY A 27 1.24 -22.71 -23.81
CA GLY A 27 1.56 -21.88 -24.98
C GLY A 27 1.93 -20.43 -24.67
N PHE A 28 2.33 -20.13 -23.43
CA PHE A 28 2.80 -18.81 -23.00
C PHE A 28 4.33 -18.73 -23.01
N SER A 29 4.86 -17.55 -23.31
CA SER A 29 6.27 -17.22 -23.09
C SER A 29 6.45 -16.36 -21.84
N LEU A 30 7.39 -16.73 -20.98
CA LEU A 30 7.76 -15.93 -19.83
C LEU A 30 8.70 -14.80 -20.29
N ALA A 31 8.26 -13.55 -20.12
CA ALA A 31 9.04 -12.38 -20.49
C ALA A 31 10.28 -12.26 -19.59
N GLU A 32 11.46 -12.58 -20.12
CA GLU A 32 12.71 -12.57 -19.36
C GLU A 32 13.03 -11.20 -18.75
N ALA A 33 12.69 -10.12 -19.45
CA ALA A 33 12.87 -8.75 -18.96
C ALA A 33 12.05 -8.42 -17.69
N LYS A 34 11.03 -9.22 -17.37
CA LYS A 34 10.20 -9.09 -16.16
C LYS A 34 10.54 -10.14 -15.09
N GLU A 35 11.54 -10.99 -15.33
CA GLU A 35 11.98 -11.98 -14.35
C GLU A 35 12.73 -11.26 -13.21
N GLU A 36 12.12 -11.29 -12.02
CA GLU A 36 12.69 -10.75 -10.79
C GLU A 36 12.80 -11.87 -9.76
N LEU A 37 13.90 -11.90 -9.01
CA LEU A 37 14.08 -12.80 -7.87
C LEU A 37 14.06 -11.98 -6.59
N TRP A 38 13.09 -12.28 -5.72
CA TRP A 38 13.04 -11.72 -4.37
C TRP A 38 13.42 -12.78 -3.34
N VAL A 39 14.43 -12.49 -2.54
CA VAL A 39 14.91 -13.39 -1.50
C VAL A 39 14.77 -12.74 -0.14
N GLY A 40 14.14 -13.46 0.80
CA GLY A 40 14.13 -13.12 2.22
C GLY A 40 15.54 -13.13 2.83
N GLY A 41 15.74 -12.37 3.90
CA GLY A 41 17.04 -12.20 4.56
C GLY A 41 17.79 -10.91 4.18
N GLY A 42 19.02 -10.81 4.66
CA GLY A 42 19.91 -9.66 4.47
C GLY A 42 20.76 -9.74 3.21
N ASP A 43 21.68 -8.77 3.06
CA ASP A 43 22.56 -8.68 1.89
C ASP A 43 23.44 -9.90 1.71
N LEU A 44 23.94 -10.49 2.80
CA LEU A 44 24.75 -11.70 2.77
C LEU A 44 24.00 -12.87 2.09
N THR A 45 22.73 -13.09 2.44
CA THR A 45 21.91 -14.15 1.84
C THR A 45 21.74 -13.93 0.34
N ARG A 46 21.51 -12.68 -0.08
CA ARG A 46 21.38 -12.31 -1.49
C ARG A 46 22.67 -12.53 -2.27
N THR A 47 23.82 -12.15 -1.70
CA THR A 47 25.14 -12.37 -2.30
C THR A 47 25.40 -13.86 -2.46
N LEU A 48 25.21 -14.66 -1.41
CA LEU A 48 25.45 -16.11 -1.45
C LEU A 48 24.57 -16.82 -2.49
N ILE A 49 23.31 -16.42 -2.64
CA ILE A 49 22.44 -16.96 -3.69
C ILE A 49 22.88 -16.47 -5.08
N GLY A 50 23.26 -15.20 -5.21
CA GLY A 50 23.77 -14.65 -6.47
C GLY A 50 25.06 -15.31 -6.95
N ASP A 51 25.93 -15.74 -6.03
CA ASP A 51 27.16 -16.47 -6.36
C ASP A 51 26.86 -17.91 -6.82
N ARG A 52 25.77 -18.51 -6.32
CA ARG A 52 25.33 -19.87 -6.69
C ARG A 52 24.42 -19.90 -7.92
N LEU A 53 23.77 -18.78 -8.25
CA LEU A 53 22.91 -18.59 -9.43
C LEU A 53 23.34 -17.32 -10.19
N PRO A 54 24.52 -17.33 -10.86
CA PRO A 54 25.09 -16.13 -11.48
C PRO A 54 24.16 -15.48 -12.53
N GLU A 55 23.37 -16.28 -13.24
CA GLU A 55 22.42 -15.82 -14.25
C GLU A 55 21.24 -15.02 -13.67
N LEU A 56 20.96 -15.18 -12.37
CA LEU A 56 19.91 -14.44 -11.66
C LEU A 56 20.48 -13.26 -10.86
N ARG A 57 21.79 -13.10 -10.75
CA ARG A 57 22.44 -12.08 -9.89
C ARG A 57 21.92 -10.65 -10.17
N GLY A 58 21.77 -10.27 -11.44
CA GLY A 58 21.23 -8.96 -11.84
C GLY A 58 19.70 -8.82 -11.64
N LYS A 59 19.01 -9.95 -11.47
CA LYS A 59 17.56 -10.07 -11.26
C LYS A 59 17.20 -10.12 -9.76
N ILE A 60 18.17 -10.30 -8.86
CA ILE A 60 17.93 -10.28 -7.41
C ILE A 60 17.58 -8.86 -6.96
N LYS A 61 16.39 -8.69 -6.38
CA LYS A 61 15.92 -7.41 -5.85
C LYS A 61 15.79 -7.47 -4.33
N GLU A 62 16.21 -6.39 -3.67
CA GLU A 62 15.93 -6.19 -2.25
C GLU A 62 14.43 -5.91 -1.99
N GLU A 63 13.83 -5.21 -2.96
CA GLU A 63 12.46 -4.74 -2.92
C GLU A 63 11.77 -5.11 -4.23
N VAL A 64 10.57 -5.67 -4.14
CA VAL A 64 9.74 -6.00 -5.29
C VAL A 64 8.37 -5.34 -5.20
N LYS A 65 7.76 -5.10 -6.36
CA LYS A 65 6.40 -4.59 -6.45
C LYS A 65 5.48 -5.70 -6.94
N TRP A 66 4.56 -6.13 -6.08
CA TRP A 66 3.57 -7.15 -6.41
C TRP A 66 2.16 -6.60 -6.20
N LEU A 67 1.33 -6.70 -7.24
CA LEU A 67 -0.04 -6.17 -7.24
C LEU A 67 -0.13 -4.74 -6.70
N GLY A 68 0.76 -3.85 -7.15
CA GLY A 68 0.78 -2.46 -6.67
C GLY A 68 1.49 -2.24 -5.33
N LEU A 69 1.77 -3.29 -4.55
CA LEU A 69 2.37 -3.20 -3.22
C LEU A 69 3.88 -3.43 -3.26
N THR A 70 4.61 -2.55 -2.60
CA THR A 70 6.05 -2.62 -2.42
C THR A 70 6.41 -3.47 -1.20
N MET A 71 7.14 -4.55 -1.40
CA MET A 71 7.56 -5.48 -0.36
C MET A 71 9.08 -5.47 -0.26
N ARG A 72 9.62 -5.25 0.94
CA ARG A 72 11.06 -5.33 1.21
C ARG A 72 11.34 -6.48 2.16
N SER A 73 12.44 -7.19 1.94
CA SER A 73 12.90 -8.18 2.91
C SER A 73 13.42 -7.50 4.19
N SER A 74 12.99 -7.99 5.35
CA SER A 74 13.58 -7.65 6.64
C SER A 74 14.84 -8.48 6.87
N PRO A 75 15.90 -7.93 7.49
CA PRO A 75 17.06 -8.70 7.92
C PRO A 75 16.71 -9.92 8.82
N LYS A 76 15.55 -9.88 9.49
CA LYS A 76 15.04 -10.96 10.35
C LYS A 76 14.17 -12.00 9.62
N GLY A 77 14.15 -12.00 8.28
CA GLY A 77 13.43 -12.99 7.47
C GLY A 77 11.94 -12.73 7.24
N GLY A 78 11.41 -11.57 7.66
CA GLY A 78 10.01 -11.17 7.42
C GLY A 78 9.84 -10.16 6.28
N ILE A 79 8.60 -9.82 5.94
CA ILE A 79 8.28 -8.72 5.01
C ILE A 79 8.20 -7.39 5.77
N CYS A 80 8.94 -6.39 5.32
CA CYS A 80 8.85 -5.02 5.78
C CYS A 80 7.99 -4.19 4.82
N PHE A 81 6.92 -3.59 5.34
CA PHE A 81 6.00 -2.76 4.58
C PHE A 81 6.12 -1.25 4.86
N ARG A 82 7.16 -0.81 5.59
CA ARG A 82 7.35 0.61 5.91
C ARG A 82 7.35 1.49 4.67
N ARG A 83 8.12 1.10 3.64
CA ARG A 83 8.21 1.84 2.38
C ARG A 83 6.88 1.88 1.61
N GLN A 84 6.10 0.79 1.66
CA GLN A 84 4.75 0.80 1.10
C GLN A 84 3.85 1.80 1.83
N ALA A 85 3.85 1.81 3.16
CA ALA A 85 3.04 2.72 3.94
C ALA A 85 3.40 4.20 3.68
N GLU A 86 4.69 4.51 3.52
CA GLU A 86 5.15 5.85 3.12
C GLU A 86 4.68 6.20 1.70
N ARG A 87 4.86 5.28 0.75
CA ARG A 87 4.44 5.44 -0.64
C ARG A 87 2.93 5.65 -0.76
N SER A 88 2.11 4.93 0.01
CA SER A 88 0.66 5.11 0.01
C SER A 88 0.25 6.54 0.38
N LEU A 89 0.91 7.14 1.38
CA LEU A 89 0.66 8.54 1.77
C LEU A 89 1.16 9.53 0.73
N GLU A 90 2.32 9.27 0.11
CA GLU A 90 2.84 10.11 -0.97
C GLU A 90 1.95 10.08 -2.20
N GLU A 91 1.47 8.91 -2.61
CA GLU A 91 0.56 8.76 -3.74
C GLU A 91 -0.78 9.43 -3.47
N ALA A 92 -1.30 9.33 -2.24
CA ALA A 92 -2.47 10.08 -1.80
C ALA A 92 -2.23 11.61 -1.85
N GLY A 93 -1.06 12.09 -1.40
CA GLY A 93 -0.69 13.50 -1.51
C GLY A 93 -0.55 14.00 -2.96
N ARG A 94 0.04 13.19 -3.84
CA ARG A 94 0.11 13.49 -5.28
C ARG A 94 -1.27 13.53 -5.91
N ALA A 95 -2.16 12.60 -5.55
CA ALA A 95 -3.54 12.57 -6.01
C ALA A 95 -4.30 13.83 -5.58
N LEU A 96 -4.17 14.24 -4.32
CA LEU A 96 -4.78 15.47 -3.81
C LEU A 96 -4.35 16.70 -4.62
N LYS A 97 -3.04 16.86 -4.86
CA LYS A 97 -2.50 17.97 -5.67
C LYS A 97 -2.99 17.92 -7.13
N ARG A 98 -3.16 16.73 -7.70
CA ARG A 98 -3.60 16.53 -9.08
C ARG A 98 -5.10 16.81 -9.26
N TYR A 99 -5.94 16.34 -8.35
CA TYR A 99 -7.39 16.41 -8.51
C TYR A 99 -7.99 17.72 -8.02
N THR A 100 -7.37 18.39 -7.04
CA THR A 100 -7.89 19.66 -6.50
C THR A 100 -8.12 20.73 -7.58
N PRO A 101 -7.17 21.00 -8.51
CA PRO A 101 -7.41 21.98 -9.58
C PRO A 101 -8.53 21.58 -10.54
N LEU A 102 -8.68 20.28 -10.81
CA LEU A 102 -9.75 19.76 -11.67
C LEU A 102 -11.12 19.96 -11.03
N CYS A 103 -11.25 19.59 -9.75
CA CYS A 103 -12.45 19.82 -8.96
C CYS A 103 -12.80 21.31 -8.91
N ARG A 104 -11.80 22.18 -8.71
CA ARG A 104 -11.99 23.64 -8.70
C ARG A 104 -12.54 24.16 -10.02
N ARG A 105 -11.98 23.72 -11.15
CA ARG A 105 -12.37 24.19 -12.49
C ARG A 105 -13.76 23.72 -12.89
N GLN A 106 -14.14 22.49 -12.54
CA GLN A 106 -15.38 21.88 -13.02
C GLN A 106 -16.59 22.08 -12.10
N PHE A 107 -16.39 22.10 -10.78
CA PHE A 107 -17.50 22.05 -9.83
C PHE A 107 -17.58 23.28 -8.91
N GLY A 108 -16.61 24.20 -9.01
CA GLY A 108 -16.34 25.19 -7.96
C GLY A 108 -15.80 24.46 -6.74
N LEU A 109 -14.63 24.86 -6.23
CA LEU A 109 -14.00 24.17 -5.10
C LEU A 109 -14.79 24.45 -3.80
N SER A 110 -15.92 23.78 -3.62
CA SER A 110 -16.76 23.83 -2.43
C SER A 110 -16.29 22.82 -1.39
N GLU A 111 -16.76 22.99 -0.16
CA GLU A 111 -16.43 22.10 0.95
C GLU A 111 -16.83 20.66 0.65
N ALA A 112 -18.07 20.45 0.20
CA ALA A 112 -18.61 19.13 -0.14
C ALA A 112 -17.82 18.41 -1.25
N VAL A 113 -17.36 19.14 -2.27
CA VAL A 113 -16.57 18.54 -3.37
C VAL A 113 -15.21 18.05 -2.86
N LEU A 114 -14.55 18.85 -2.01
CA LEU A 114 -13.26 18.49 -1.44
C LEU A 114 -13.35 17.40 -0.38
N GLU A 115 -14.39 17.42 0.44
CA GLU A 115 -14.71 16.35 1.36
C GLU A 115 -15.00 15.05 0.59
N GLY A 116 -15.76 15.14 -0.50
CA GLY A 116 -16.01 14.03 -1.41
C GLY A 116 -14.72 13.49 -2.02
N LEU A 117 -13.82 14.37 -2.49
CA LEU A 117 -12.50 13.99 -3.00
C LEU A 117 -11.68 13.27 -1.91
N TRP A 118 -11.69 13.80 -0.68
CA TRP A 118 -10.97 13.23 0.46
C TRP A 118 -11.45 11.81 0.77
N HIS A 119 -12.76 11.63 0.96
CA HIS A 119 -13.34 10.35 1.39
C HIS A 119 -13.42 9.32 0.25
N ARG A 120 -13.70 9.74 -0.99
CA ARG A 120 -13.93 8.82 -2.11
C ARG A 120 -12.67 8.54 -2.95
N VAL A 121 -11.65 9.37 -2.87
CA VAL A 121 -10.42 9.20 -3.68
C VAL A 121 -9.17 9.12 -2.81
N ILE A 122 -8.95 10.07 -1.91
CA ILE A 122 -7.68 10.16 -1.16
C ILE A 122 -7.57 9.04 -0.13
N ILE A 123 -8.59 8.83 0.71
CA ILE A 123 -8.61 7.75 1.70
C ILE A 123 -8.46 6.37 1.02
N PRO A 124 -9.25 6.00 -0.02
CA PRO A 124 -9.09 4.71 -0.68
C PRO A 124 -7.70 4.49 -1.27
N LYS A 125 -7.08 5.53 -1.87
CA LYS A 125 -5.70 5.45 -2.36
C LYS A 125 -4.70 5.23 -1.23
N ALA A 126 -4.84 5.96 -0.13
CA ALA A 126 -3.98 5.80 1.04
C ALA A 126 -4.14 4.42 1.71
N CYS A 127 -5.32 3.79 1.61
CA CYS A 127 -5.64 2.50 2.24
C CYS A 127 -5.42 1.27 1.34
N TYR A 128 -4.90 1.45 0.11
CA TYR A 128 -4.74 0.33 -0.83
C TYR A 128 -3.82 -0.75 -0.26
N GLY A 129 -4.32 -1.98 -0.10
CA GLY A 129 -3.60 -3.11 0.49
C GLY A 129 -3.32 -3.00 1.99
N ALA A 130 -4.06 -2.14 2.70
CA ALA A 130 -3.92 -1.93 4.15
C ALA A 130 -4.11 -3.22 4.97
N GLU A 131 -4.73 -4.26 4.41
CA GLU A 131 -4.86 -5.57 5.06
C GLU A 131 -3.50 -6.23 5.32
N LEU A 132 -2.46 -5.87 4.55
CA LEU A 132 -1.11 -6.41 4.68
C LEU A 132 -0.19 -5.47 5.46
N TRP A 133 -0.21 -4.17 5.14
CA TRP A 133 0.72 -3.20 5.70
C TRP A 133 0.12 -2.31 6.79
N GLY A 134 -1.19 -2.35 7.03
CA GLY A 134 -1.92 -1.41 7.88
C GLY A 134 -1.46 -1.40 9.34
N HIS A 135 -0.77 -2.45 9.80
CA HIS A 135 -0.12 -2.47 11.12
C HIS A 135 0.92 -1.33 11.27
N GLN A 136 1.42 -0.76 10.17
CA GLN A 136 2.30 0.40 10.17
C GLN A 136 1.59 1.69 10.65
N ALA A 137 0.26 1.76 10.58
CA ALA A 137 -0.50 2.94 10.99
C ALA A 137 -0.47 3.19 12.51
N ARG A 138 -0.06 2.21 13.32
CA ARG A 138 0.12 2.36 14.77
C ARG A 138 1.34 3.19 15.18
N TYR A 139 2.27 3.41 14.26
CA TYR A 139 3.51 4.11 14.56
C TYR A 139 3.34 5.63 14.47
N ALA A 140 3.91 6.36 15.43
CA ALA A 140 3.82 7.82 15.49
C ALA A 140 4.33 8.53 14.21
N TRP A 141 5.34 7.97 13.54
CA TRP A 141 5.83 8.51 12.27
C TRP A 141 4.76 8.50 11.17
N TYR A 142 3.93 7.44 11.14
CA TYR A 142 2.85 7.31 10.16
C TYR A 142 1.73 8.29 10.47
N THR A 143 1.27 8.32 11.73
CA THR A 143 0.26 9.26 12.22
C THR A 143 0.64 10.70 11.88
N LYS A 144 1.89 11.10 12.14
CA LYS A 144 2.39 12.44 11.82
C LYS A 144 2.35 12.76 10.32
N LYS A 145 2.71 11.80 9.46
CA LYS A 145 2.64 11.97 7.99
C LYS A 145 1.19 12.02 7.50
N ALA A 146 0.31 11.18 8.04
CA ALA A 146 -1.11 11.15 7.73
C ALA A 146 -1.82 12.47 8.13
N GLU A 147 -1.50 13.00 9.31
CA GLU A 147 -2.00 14.31 9.75
C GLU A 147 -1.46 15.44 8.87
N SER A 148 -0.18 15.41 8.51
CA SER A 148 0.39 16.38 7.57
C SER A 148 -0.33 16.40 6.22
N LEU A 149 -0.71 15.23 5.69
CA LEU A 149 -1.51 15.12 4.47
C LEU A 149 -2.89 15.73 4.66
N ARG A 150 -3.55 15.47 5.79
CA ARG A 150 -4.86 16.06 6.12
C ARG A 150 -4.76 17.59 6.21
N HIS A 151 -3.77 18.12 6.90
CA HIS A 151 -3.53 19.57 6.97
C HIS A 151 -3.28 20.18 5.60
N ALA A 152 -2.56 19.48 4.71
CA ALA A 152 -2.35 19.95 3.34
C ALA A 152 -3.66 20.02 2.56
N ALA A 153 -4.56 19.04 2.73
CA ALA A 153 -5.89 19.08 2.13
C ALA A 153 -6.72 20.24 2.65
N GLY A 154 -6.68 20.50 3.95
CA GLY A 154 -7.37 21.64 4.53
C GLY A 154 -6.90 22.98 3.97
N ARG A 155 -5.59 23.21 3.91
CA ARG A 155 -5.07 24.47 3.34
C ARG A 155 -5.58 24.72 1.92
N LEU A 156 -5.75 23.66 1.12
CA LEU A 156 -6.29 23.78 -0.23
C LEU A 156 -7.76 24.20 -0.25
N MET A 157 -8.56 23.76 0.74
CA MET A 157 -9.94 24.18 0.93
C MET A 157 -10.04 25.67 1.27
N TRP A 158 -9.43 26.07 2.38
CA TRP A 158 -9.56 27.43 2.91
C TRP A 158 -8.64 28.44 2.21
N ARG A 159 -7.93 28.02 1.17
CA ARG A 159 -6.86 28.80 0.50
C ARG A 159 -5.86 29.37 1.52
N ALA A 160 -5.64 28.62 2.60
CA ALA A 160 -4.78 29.04 3.68
C ALA A 160 -3.31 28.99 3.24
N LEU A 161 -2.49 29.86 3.82
CA LEU A 161 -1.06 29.91 3.53
C LEU A 161 -0.37 28.60 3.93
N GLY A 162 0.73 28.29 3.25
CA GLY A 162 1.59 27.16 3.61
C GLY A 162 2.11 27.22 5.05
N SER A 163 2.20 28.43 5.62
CA SER A 163 2.61 28.70 7.01
C SER A 163 1.51 28.49 8.05
N THR A 164 0.24 28.32 7.66
CA THR A 164 -0.87 28.20 8.62
C THR A 164 -0.64 27.03 9.60
N PRO A 165 -0.82 27.23 10.92
CA PRO A 165 -0.62 26.14 11.88
C PRO A 165 -1.50 24.93 11.59
N GLY A 166 -0.90 23.73 11.60
CA GLY A 166 -1.63 22.46 11.37
C GLY A 166 -2.76 22.24 12.38
N ILE A 167 -2.59 22.70 13.62
CA ILE A 167 -3.61 22.62 14.67
C ILE A 167 -4.90 23.37 14.33
N LEU A 168 -4.81 24.50 13.60
CA LEU A 168 -5.99 25.22 13.14
C LEU A 168 -6.73 24.38 12.09
N MET A 169 -6.01 23.84 11.12
CA MET A 169 -6.58 22.91 10.13
C MET A 169 -7.21 21.69 10.81
N ALA A 170 -6.56 21.16 11.85
CA ALA A 170 -7.07 20.00 12.57
C ALA A 170 -8.39 20.25 13.30
N ARG A 171 -8.62 21.50 13.77
CA ARG A 171 -9.84 21.91 14.46
C ARG A 171 -11.00 22.21 13.51
N VAL A 172 -10.71 22.80 12.35
CA VAL A 172 -11.74 23.13 11.35
C VAL A 172 -12.07 21.96 10.43
N MET A 173 -11.17 20.98 10.32
CA MET A 173 -11.41 19.75 9.57
C MET A 173 -11.93 18.65 10.47
N GLU A 174 -13.21 18.35 10.37
CA GLU A 174 -13.81 17.16 11.00
C GLU A 174 -13.71 15.89 10.13
N TRP A 175 -12.89 15.94 9.08
CA TRP A 175 -12.76 14.83 8.16
C TRP A 175 -12.07 13.62 8.75
N LYS A 176 -12.47 12.44 8.27
CA LYS A 176 -11.90 11.15 8.64
C LYS A 176 -10.39 11.16 8.46
N ARG A 177 -9.68 10.72 9.50
CA ARG A 177 -8.22 10.62 9.48
C ARG A 177 -7.77 9.39 8.70
N VAL A 178 -6.67 9.51 7.96
CA VAL A 178 -6.14 8.42 7.11
C VAL A 178 -5.65 7.25 7.95
N ASP A 179 -4.94 7.51 9.05
CA ASP A 179 -4.48 6.49 9.99
C ASP A 179 -5.65 5.70 10.59
N HIS A 180 -6.72 6.38 10.99
CA HIS A 180 -7.94 5.71 11.47
C HIS A 180 -8.57 4.83 10.37
N ALA A 181 -8.68 5.33 9.13
CA ALA A 181 -9.23 4.57 8.02
C ALA A 181 -8.40 3.30 7.71
N VAL A 182 -7.07 3.38 7.81
CA VAL A 182 -6.16 2.24 7.62
C VAL A 182 -6.33 1.21 8.73
N VAL A 183 -6.39 1.65 9.99
CA VAL A 183 -6.62 0.75 11.14
C VAL A 183 -7.98 0.06 11.02
N GLU A 184 -9.02 0.79 10.63
CA GLU A 184 -10.35 0.24 10.40
C GLU A 184 -10.33 -0.85 9.32
N ARG A 185 -9.64 -0.63 8.19
CA ARG A 185 -9.50 -1.65 7.14
C ARG A 185 -8.76 -2.90 7.62
N LEU A 186 -7.67 -2.73 8.35
CA LEU A 186 -6.93 -3.85 8.94
C LEU A 186 -7.81 -4.64 9.92
N ALA A 187 -8.57 -3.94 10.76
CA ALA A 187 -9.49 -4.56 11.71
C ALA A 187 -10.59 -5.34 10.99
N LYS A 188 -11.25 -4.75 9.97
CA LYS A 188 -12.27 -5.44 9.15
C LYS A 188 -11.71 -6.71 8.51
N ALA A 189 -10.51 -6.65 7.93
CA ALA A 189 -9.87 -7.82 7.33
C ALA A 189 -9.54 -8.92 8.37
N THR A 190 -9.12 -8.51 9.58
CA THR A 190 -8.82 -9.44 10.67
C THR A 190 -10.08 -10.11 11.21
N LEU A 191 -11.16 -9.34 11.36
CA LEU A 191 -12.47 -9.86 11.79
C LEU A 191 -13.04 -10.85 10.77
N TYR A 192 -12.97 -10.51 9.48
CA TYR A 192 -13.37 -11.42 8.40
C TYR A 192 -12.61 -12.75 8.47
N LYS A 193 -11.28 -12.71 8.64
CA LYS A 193 -10.44 -13.92 8.81
C LYS A 193 -10.80 -14.76 10.04
N ARG A 194 -11.37 -14.14 11.08
CA ARG A 194 -11.81 -14.80 12.32
C ARG A 194 -13.26 -15.31 12.25
N GLY A 195 -13.89 -15.28 11.08
CA GLY A 195 -15.26 -15.76 10.89
C GLY A 195 -16.33 -14.79 11.38
N TRP A 196 -15.97 -13.57 11.79
CA TRP A 196 -16.96 -12.52 12.03
C TRP A 196 -17.49 -12.02 10.69
N ARG A 197 -18.74 -12.37 10.37
CA ARG A 197 -19.44 -11.83 9.20
C ARG A 197 -19.67 -10.33 9.41
N LEU A 198 -19.03 -9.51 8.58
CA LEU A 198 -19.23 -8.05 8.52
C LEU A 198 -20.63 -7.65 8.02
N GLU A 199 -21.50 -8.63 7.79
CA GLU A 199 -22.73 -8.51 7.00
C GLU A 199 -23.85 -7.78 7.74
N GLU A 200 -23.98 -7.83 9.07
CA GLU A 200 -25.15 -7.19 9.70
C GLU A 200 -25.09 -5.66 9.75
N LYS A 201 -23.90 -5.06 9.94
CA LYS A 201 -23.77 -3.60 9.99
C LYS A 201 -23.62 -2.99 8.60
N ASP A 202 -22.83 -3.60 7.72
CA ASP A 202 -22.59 -3.05 6.38
C ASP A 202 -23.81 -3.26 5.47
N THR A 203 -24.59 -4.35 5.62
CA THR A 203 -25.87 -4.51 4.87
C THR A 203 -26.93 -3.52 5.33
N LYS A 204 -26.99 -3.22 6.64
CA LYS A 204 -27.90 -2.20 7.20
C LYS A 204 -27.51 -0.78 6.77
N TRP A 205 -26.21 -0.52 6.61
CA TRP A 205 -25.68 0.74 6.09
C TRP A 205 -25.91 0.88 4.57
N LEU A 206 -25.70 -0.21 3.81
CA LEU A 206 -25.94 -0.24 2.37
C LEU A 206 -27.44 -0.15 2.05
N SER A 207 -28.32 -0.79 2.83
CA SER A 207 -29.78 -0.67 2.66
C SER A 207 -30.31 0.73 3.01
N GLN A 208 -29.62 1.47 3.88
CA GLN A 208 -29.96 2.87 4.20
C GLN A 208 -29.55 3.86 3.10
N TYR A 209 -28.62 3.50 2.21
CA TYR A 209 -28.15 4.34 1.11
C TYR A 209 -28.60 3.87 -0.28
N ALA A 210 -29.09 2.63 -0.41
CA ALA A 210 -29.67 2.08 -1.63
C ALA A 210 -31.21 2.26 -1.71
N GLY A 211 -31.74 3.29 -1.04
CA GLY A 211 -33.14 3.70 -1.17
C GLY A 211 -33.33 4.57 -2.41
N ASP A 212 -33.35 3.91 -3.57
CA ASP A 212 -34.16 4.12 -4.80
C ASP A 212 -33.53 3.39 -5.99
#